data_AF-A0A9P3KME5-F1
#
_entry.id   AF-A0A9P3KME5-F1
#
_cell.length_a   1.000
_cell.length_b   1.000
_cell.length_c   1.000
_cell.angle_alpha   90.00
_cell.angle_beta   90.00
_cell.angle_gamma   90.00
#
_symmetry.space_group_name_H-M   'P 1'
#
loop_
_entity.id
_entity.type
_entity.pdbx_description
1 polymer ?
#
loop_
_entity_poly.entity_id
_entity_poly.type
_entity_poly.pdbx_seq_one_letter_code
_entity_poly.pdbx_strand_id
1 'polypeptide(L)'
;MFPSPCIALSRTTSGFTANLTALSKAGPSAPSHRTRRHGLQISASAAPPASGVRAESSTVVAALEGSLSLSQSPCFESRLGVGETATGMLSDGGDTSDSDNAGILISSSEYNMRMKRAMANPYEYHHHLGMYYTRIAQHLLVGSQPQGPDDIVRLQREEAVAVVLNLQQDHDIAYWGVDIHGVTSQCHQLGLRHYRRPAVDFDPHSLRHQLPGMVAVIERHVSGGRTVLVHCTAGLGRAPAAAIAFLFWFRDMDLRTAYEMVTTKRPCGPRWEAIRGATCDLAGSHQQRLEQLPSHAFSDVSKDERRAIQERVRRLYCG
;
A
#
# COMPACT_ATOMS: atom_id res chain seq x y z
N MET A 1 32.38 -28.19 -25.82
CA MET A 1 31.56 -29.15 -26.61
C MET A 1 31.92 -30.56 -26.15
N PHE A 2 31.17 -31.12 -25.21
CA PHE A 2 31.22 -32.53 -24.78
C PHE A 2 29.80 -32.94 -24.36
N PRO A 3 29.41 -34.22 -24.46
CA PRO A 3 27.99 -34.62 -24.44
C PRO A 3 27.48 -35.03 -23.05
N SER A 4 26.16 -34.99 -22.88
CA SER A 4 25.46 -35.78 -21.85
C SER A 4 25.50 -37.27 -22.19
N PRO A 5 25.19 -38.16 -21.21
CA PRO A 5 23.89 -38.81 -21.36
C PRO A 5 23.09 -39.01 -20.06
N CYS A 6 21.78 -39.14 -20.31
CA CYS A 6 20.68 -39.69 -19.51
C CYS A 6 20.99 -40.53 -18.25
N ILE A 7 20.10 -40.40 -17.26
CA ILE A 7 19.27 -41.53 -16.79
C ILE A 7 17.85 -41.00 -16.52
N ALA A 8 16.84 -41.80 -16.81
CA ALA A 8 15.43 -41.53 -16.50
C ALA A 8 14.87 -42.66 -15.63
N LEU A 9 13.97 -42.34 -14.70
CA LEU A 9 13.17 -43.32 -13.98
C LEU A 9 11.69 -42.97 -14.04
N SER A 10 10.86 -44.01 -14.01
CA SER A 10 9.47 -44.01 -14.47
C SER A 10 8.48 -43.59 -13.39
N ARG A 11 7.31 -43.10 -13.85
CA ARG A 11 6.09 -43.03 -13.03
C ARG A 11 5.09 -44.06 -13.53
N THR A 12 4.87 -45.11 -12.75
CA THR A 12 3.70 -45.97 -12.87
C THR A 12 2.58 -45.40 -12.00
N THR A 13 1.38 -45.26 -12.55
CA THR A 13 0.13 -45.13 -11.77
C THR A 13 -0.94 -45.96 -12.43
N SER A 14 -1.63 -46.78 -11.64
CA SER A 14 -2.64 -47.74 -12.09
C SER A 14 -3.98 -47.07 -12.39
N GLY A 15 -4.69 -47.57 -13.39
CA GLY A 15 -6.11 -47.23 -13.58
C GLY A 15 -6.99 -47.79 -12.46
N PHE A 16 -8.21 -47.25 -12.33
CA PHE A 16 -9.19 -47.70 -11.36
C PHE A 16 -10.60 -47.63 -11.98
N THR A 17 -11.30 -48.77 -12.05
CA THR A 17 -12.65 -48.88 -12.62
C THR A 17 -13.47 -49.97 -11.93
N ALA A 18 -14.55 -49.59 -11.24
CA ALA A 18 -15.69 -50.46 -10.93
C ALA A 18 -16.89 -49.62 -10.48
N ASN A 19 -18.10 -49.99 -10.93
CA ASN A 19 -19.38 -49.50 -10.40
C ASN A 19 -19.84 -50.36 -9.22
N LEU A 20 -20.74 -49.84 -8.39
CA LEU A 20 -21.88 -50.59 -7.85
C LEU A 20 -23.02 -49.64 -7.43
N THR A 21 -24.22 -50.17 -7.18
CA THR A 21 -25.47 -49.42 -7.38
C THR A 21 -26.56 -49.75 -6.35
N ALA A 22 -27.49 -48.79 -6.15
CA ALA A 22 -28.93 -48.98 -5.92
C ALA A 22 -29.53 -48.88 -4.48
N LEU A 23 -30.72 -48.24 -4.43
CA LEU A 23 -31.83 -48.34 -3.44
C LEU A 23 -31.58 -47.82 -2.00
N SER A 24 -32.53 -47.27 -1.22
CA SER A 24 -33.87 -46.63 -1.42
C SER A 24 -34.16 -45.80 -0.13
N LYS A 25 -35.14 -44.86 0.02
CA LYS A 25 -36.62 -44.93 -0.13
C LYS A 25 -37.24 -43.52 0.13
N ALA A 26 -38.58 -43.41 0.20
CA ALA A 26 -39.38 -42.16 0.20
C ALA A 26 -39.40 -41.32 1.51
N GLY A 27 -39.97 -40.10 1.43
CA GLY A 27 -40.32 -39.19 2.56
C GLY A 27 -41.72 -39.49 3.17
N PRO A 28 -42.57 -38.51 3.60
CA PRO A 28 -42.50 -37.05 3.42
C PRO A 28 -42.93 -36.21 4.69
N SER A 29 -43.41 -34.97 4.48
CA SER A 29 -44.40 -34.18 5.27
C SER A 29 -43.94 -32.96 6.11
N ALA A 30 -44.85 -31.97 6.15
CA ALA A 30 -44.97 -30.84 7.08
C ALA A 30 -46.46 -30.77 7.51
N PRO A 31 -46.89 -29.94 8.50
CA PRO A 31 -47.40 -28.60 8.11
C PRO A 31 -47.46 -27.48 9.20
N SER A 32 -47.63 -26.23 8.72
CA SER A 32 -48.47 -25.12 9.23
C SER A 32 -48.59 -24.72 10.72
N HIS A 33 -48.39 -23.42 11.02
CA HIS A 33 -49.38 -22.45 11.57
C HIS A 33 -48.69 -21.06 11.70
N ARG A 34 -49.17 -19.85 11.36
CA ARG A 34 -50.42 -19.22 10.82
C ARG A 34 -51.13 -18.23 11.78
N THR A 35 -50.72 -16.96 11.77
CA THR A 35 -51.52 -15.71 12.03
C THR A 35 -50.73 -14.52 11.45
N ARG A 36 -51.28 -13.59 10.63
CA ARG A 36 -52.15 -12.42 10.95
C ARG A 36 -51.49 -11.45 11.97
N ARG A 37 -51.50 -10.12 11.78
CA ARG A 37 -52.23 -9.23 10.83
C ARG A 37 -51.62 -7.80 10.78
N HIS A 38 -52.11 -6.97 9.84
CA HIS A 38 -51.86 -5.51 9.65
C HIS A 38 -50.49 -5.12 9.04
N GLY A 39 -50.38 -4.15 8.13
CA GLY A 39 -51.41 -3.46 7.35
C GLY A 39 -51.47 -1.94 7.54
N LEU A 40 -50.63 -1.21 6.79
CA LEU A 40 -50.80 0.23 6.52
C LEU A 40 -50.21 0.55 5.14
N GLN A 41 -50.96 1.26 4.30
CA GLN A 41 -50.46 1.89 3.07
C GLN A 41 -50.27 3.38 3.33
N ILE A 42 -49.23 3.98 2.77
CA ILE A 42 -49.17 5.43 2.52
C ILE A 42 -48.72 5.63 1.07
N SER A 43 -49.36 6.56 0.38
CA SER A 43 -49.29 6.77 -1.07
C SER A 43 -48.21 7.77 -1.50
N ALA A 44 -47.90 7.79 -2.79
CA ALA A 44 -47.06 8.80 -3.44
C ALA A 44 -47.87 9.65 -4.44
N SER A 45 -47.27 10.76 -4.90
CA SER A 45 -47.68 11.64 -6.02
C SER A 45 -48.86 12.60 -5.80
N ALA A 46 -48.56 13.91 -5.76
CA ALA A 46 -49.00 14.91 -6.75
C ALA A 46 -48.47 16.33 -6.40
N ALA A 47 -48.43 17.25 -7.39
CA ALA A 47 -47.98 18.65 -7.31
C ALA A 47 -48.89 19.51 -8.25
N PRO A 48 -48.60 20.77 -8.66
CA PRO A 48 -47.59 21.78 -8.27
C PRO A 48 -48.33 23.04 -7.69
N PRO A 49 -48.25 24.33 -8.12
CA PRO A 49 -47.28 25.10 -8.93
C PRO A 49 -46.97 26.58 -8.50
N ALA A 50 -46.05 27.20 -9.27
CA ALA A 50 -46.02 28.60 -9.72
C ALA A 50 -45.26 29.73 -8.95
N SER A 51 -44.59 30.56 -9.76
CA SER A 51 -43.82 31.79 -9.47
C SER A 51 -42.52 31.62 -8.64
N GLY A 52 -41.44 32.37 -8.89
CA GLY A 52 -41.19 33.33 -9.98
C GLY A 52 -39.87 34.13 -9.82
N VAL A 53 -39.49 34.87 -10.87
CA VAL A 53 -38.44 35.93 -10.88
C VAL A 53 -36.97 35.53 -10.70
N ARG A 54 -36.44 34.97 -11.80
CA ARG A 54 -35.13 35.25 -12.44
C ARG A 54 -34.43 36.57 -12.06
N ALA A 55 -33.10 36.53 -11.90
CA ALA A 55 -32.18 37.65 -12.12
C ALA A 55 -30.85 37.14 -12.72
N GLU A 56 -30.30 37.85 -13.72
CA GLU A 56 -29.09 37.47 -14.48
C GLU A 56 -28.11 38.66 -14.53
N SER A 57 -26.80 38.37 -14.41
CA SER A 57 -25.67 39.09 -15.00
C SER A 57 -24.38 38.36 -14.59
N SER A 58 -23.40 37.98 -15.44
CA SER A 58 -22.81 38.57 -16.66
C SER A 58 -21.98 39.83 -16.40
N THR A 59 -20.84 40.11 -17.06
CA THR A 59 -19.81 39.28 -17.74
C THR A 59 -18.61 40.22 -17.99
N VAL A 60 -17.36 39.82 -17.68
CA VAL A 60 -16.17 40.48 -18.27
C VAL A 60 -15.07 39.43 -18.54
N VAL A 61 -14.36 39.60 -19.66
CA VAL A 61 -13.21 38.78 -20.08
C VAL A 61 -11.94 39.61 -19.97
N ALA A 62 -10.86 39.00 -19.49
CA ALA A 62 -9.50 39.51 -19.68
C ALA A 62 -8.51 38.34 -19.78
N ALA A 63 -7.72 38.31 -20.85
CA ALA A 63 -6.57 37.43 -21.00
C ALA A 63 -5.29 38.28 -21.00
N LEU A 64 -4.21 37.75 -20.43
CA LEU A 64 -2.87 38.31 -20.55
C LEU A 64 -1.86 37.17 -20.71
N GLU A 65 -1.01 37.28 -21.72
CA GLU A 65 0.15 36.42 -21.91
C GLU A 65 1.31 36.89 -21.02
N GLY A 66 2.27 36.00 -20.72
CA GLY A 66 3.29 36.26 -19.70
C GLY A 66 4.53 35.38 -19.80
N SER A 67 5.10 35.25 -20.99
CA SER A 67 6.31 34.47 -21.24
C SER A 67 7.57 35.14 -20.67
N LEU A 68 8.19 34.56 -19.64
CA LEU A 68 9.58 34.83 -19.26
C LEU A 68 10.34 33.54 -18.93
N SER A 69 11.64 33.57 -19.18
CA SER A 69 12.52 32.40 -19.25
C SER A 69 13.62 32.41 -18.19
N LEU A 70 14.21 31.22 -17.98
CA LEU A 70 15.60 30.98 -17.57
C LEU A 70 16.20 31.92 -16.50
N SER A 71 16.29 31.42 -15.26
CA SER A 71 17.42 31.76 -14.39
C SER A 71 18.25 30.50 -14.13
N GLN A 72 19.57 30.63 -14.22
CA GLN A 72 20.52 29.54 -14.03
C GLN A 72 20.94 29.48 -12.55
N SER A 73 21.10 28.27 -12.00
CA SER A 73 21.88 28.06 -10.77
C SER A 73 23.28 27.58 -11.14
N PRO A 74 24.35 28.14 -10.57
CA PRO A 74 25.71 27.93 -11.06
C PRO A 74 26.32 26.59 -10.64
N CYS A 75 27.29 26.12 -11.44
CA CYS A 75 28.18 25.04 -11.03
C CYS A 75 28.99 25.42 -9.79
N PHE A 76 29.26 24.45 -8.91
CA PHE A 76 30.29 24.55 -7.89
C PHE A 76 31.29 23.39 -8.02
N GLU A 77 32.31 23.57 -8.87
CA GLU A 77 33.45 22.66 -8.91
C GLU A 77 34.24 22.76 -7.59
N SER A 78 34.34 21.65 -6.87
CA SER A 78 35.29 21.50 -5.76
C SER A 78 36.52 20.72 -6.24
N ARG A 79 37.56 21.46 -6.61
CA ARG A 79 38.94 20.95 -6.60
C ARG A 79 39.51 21.03 -5.17
N LEU A 80 40.72 20.50 -4.99
CA LEU A 80 41.40 20.24 -3.71
C LEU A 80 40.86 18.99 -3.00
N GLY A 81 41.70 18.11 -2.44
CA GLY A 81 43.16 18.05 -2.53
C GLY A 81 43.70 16.83 -1.80
N VAL A 82 44.82 16.26 -2.26
CA VAL A 82 45.47 15.13 -1.57
C VAL A 82 46.27 15.67 -0.39
N GLY A 83 46.09 15.08 0.79
CA GLY A 83 46.84 15.39 2.01
C GLY A 83 46.77 14.19 2.97
N GLU A 84 47.91 13.79 3.52
CA GLU A 84 48.07 12.50 4.21
C GLU A 84 48.03 12.60 5.74
N THR A 85 47.65 11.47 6.36
CA THR A 85 48.04 10.98 7.70
C THR A 85 48.33 11.95 8.85
N ALA A 86 47.56 11.82 9.93
CA ALA A 86 48.05 11.97 11.30
C ALA A 86 47.35 10.96 12.23
N THR A 87 48.10 10.28 13.10
CA THR A 87 47.60 9.22 13.99
C THR A 87 47.55 9.63 15.46
N GLY A 88 46.35 9.59 16.04
CA GLY A 88 46.08 9.30 17.45
C GLY A 88 46.36 10.41 18.49
N MET A 89 45.46 10.52 19.47
CA MET A 89 45.74 10.09 20.85
C MET A 89 44.43 10.00 21.66
N LEU A 90 44.49 9.45 22.88
CA LEU A 90 43.36 9.24 23.79
C LEU A 90 43.49 10.12 25.04
N SER A 91 42.41 10.80 25.41
CA SER A 91 42.11 11.31 26.76
C SER A 91 40.58 11.41 26.84
N ASP A 92 39.89 10.57 27.60
CA ASP A 92 39.79 10.54 29.08
C ASP A 92 38.90 11.66 29.65
N GLY A 93 38.22 11.35 30.76
CA GLY A 93 36.89 11.89 31.07
C GLY A 93 36.83 13.31 31.63
N GLY A 94 35.65 13.94 31.44
CA GLY A 94 35.25 15.17 32.11
C GLY A 94 33.75 15.18 32.36
N ASP A 95 33.35 15.02 33.61
CA ASP A 95 31.97 15.26 34.06
C ASP A 95 31.72 16.77 34.12
N THR A 96 30.76 17.27 33.34
CA THR A 96 30.24 18.64 33.48
C THR A 96 28.72 18.60 33.44
N SER A 97 28.10 18.62 34.62
CA SER A 97 26.67 18.86 34.76
C SER A 97 26.36 20.34 34.48
N ASP A 98 25.63 20.61 33.41
CA ASP A 98 25.05 21.94 33.15
C ASP A 98 23.60 21.84 32.70
N SER A 99 22.85 22.91 32.91
CA SER A 99 21.39 22.87 33.06
C SER A 99 20.55 23.15 31.80
N ASP A 100 19.32 22.66 31.82
CA ASP A 100 18.14 23.20 31.12
C ASP A 100 18.26 23.51 29.63
N ASN A 101 18.38 22.45 28.82
CA ASN A 101 17.83 22.45 27.46
C ASN A 101 16.88 21.27 27.27
N ALA A 102 15.60 21.53 26.97
CA ALA A 102 14.58 20.53 26.69
C ALA A 102 14.71 19.89 25.29
N GLY A 103 15.94 19.70 24.83
CA GLY A 103 16.24 18.87 23.67
C GLY A 103 15.94 17.40 24.00
N ILE A 104 15.27 16.69 23.09
CA ILE A 104 14.98 15.27 23.26
C ILE A 104 16.31 14.51 23.35
N LEU A 105 16.62 13.96 24.53
CA LEU A 105 17.77 13.09 24.77
C LEU A 105 17.58 11.74 24.06
N ILE A 106 17.75 11.75 22.73
CA ILE A 106 17.84 10.56 21.90
C ILE A 106 19.02 9.73 22.43
N SER A 107 18.75 8.53 22.91
CA SER A 107 19.80 7.63 23.43
C SER A 107 20.88 7.43 22.36
N SER A 108 22.14 7.35 22.77
CA SER A 108 23.27 7.11 21.86
C SER A 108 23.08 5.83 21.04
N SER A 109 22.36 4.83 21.56
CA SER A 109 21.96 3.62 20.83
C SER A 109 21.02 3.96 19.65
N GLU A 110 19.98 4.76 19.90
CA GLU A 110 19.00 5.16 18.89
C GLU A 110 19.62 6.11 17.85
N TYR A 111 20.48 7.05 18.27
CA TYR A 111 21.26 7.89 17.35
C TYR A 111 22.14 7.03 16.44
N ASN A 112 22.88 6.06 16.99
CA ASN A 112 23.70 5.14 16.22
C ASN A 112 22.87 4.27 15.26
N MET A 113 21.66 3.85 15.64
CA MET A 113 20.74 3.17 14.73
C MET A 113 20.22 4.08 13.62
N ARG A 114 19.88 5.34 13.92
CA ARG A 114 19.48 6.35 12.91
C ARG A 114 20.60 6.57 11.89
N MET A 115 21.85 6.72 12.32
CA MET A 115 23.00 6.87 11.41
C MET A 115 23.27 5.62 10.58
N LYS A 116 23.22 4.42 11.18
CA LYS A 116 23.35 3.16 10.42
C LYS A 116 22.27 2.99 9.35
N ARG A 117 21.02 3.38 9.63
CA ARG A 117 19.93 3.39 8.63
C ARG A 117 20.18 4.41 7.51
N ALA A 118 20.76 5.57 7.81
CA ALA A 118 21.05 6.62 6.82
C ALA A 118 22.20 6.27 5.87
N MET A 119 23.15 5.42 6.30
CA MET A 119 24.29 4.97 5.49
C MET A 119 24.06 3.62 4.78
N ALA A 120 22.93 2.96 5.02
CA ALA A 120 22.61 1.67 4.41
C ALA A 120 22.15 1.83 2.94
N ASN A 121 22.32 0.80 2.11
CA ASN A 121 21.76 0.81 0.76
C ASN A 121 20.22 0.88 0.85
N PRO A 122 19.55 1.95 0.37
CA PRO A 122 18.11 2.12 0.54
C PRO A 122 17.27 1.11 -0.27
N TYR A 123 17.88 0.45 -1.25
CA TYR A 123 17.25 -0.61 -2.06
C TYR A 123 17.38 -2.02 -1.46
N GLU A 124 18.03 -2.17 -0.30
CA GLU A 124 18.21 -3.45 0.41
C GLU A 124 17.46 -3.50 1.74
N TYR A 125 17.27 -4.71 2.29
CA TYR A 125 16.56 -4.92 3.55
C TYR A 125 17.49 -5.27 4.71
N HIS A 126 17.80 -4.28 5.53
CA HIS A 126 18.69 -4.40 6.68
C HIS A 126 17.89 -4.69 7.97
N HIS A 127 17.31 -5.89 8.06
CA HIS A 127 16.41 -6.30 9.16
C HIS A 127 16.97 -5.99 10.58
N HIS A 128 18.27 -6.19 10.79
CA HIS A 128 18.95 -5.95 12.06
C HIS A 128 18.98 -4.46 12.50
N LEU A 129 18.58 -3.53 11.63
CA LEU A 129 18.40 -2.10 11.96
C LEU A 129 16.98 -1.79 12.45
N GLY A 130 16.12 -2.79 12.67
CA GLY A 130 14.73 -2.62 13.11
C GLY A 130 13.79 -2.13 12.01
N MET A 131 12.52 -1.89 12.36
CA MET A 131 11.53 -1.32 11.45
C MET A 131 11.92 0.10 10.97
N TYR A 132 11.66 0.39 9.69
CA TYR A 132 11.85 1.70 9.08
C TYR A 132 10.77 2.00 8.04
N TYR A 133 10.19 3.20 8.12
CA TYR A 133 9.07 3.64 7.29
C TYR A 133 9.30 5.06 6.76
N THR A 134 8.46 5.47 5.81
CA THR A 134 8.52 6.77 5.15
C THR A 134 7.12 7.35 5.03
N ARG A 135 6.92 8.62 5.41
CA ARG A 135 5.64 9.32 5.27
C ARG A 135 5.46 9.83 3.84
N ILE A 136 4.65 9.10 3.06
CA ILE A 136 4.38 9.39 1.65
C ILE A 136 3.41 10.56 1.52
N ALA A 137 2.31 10.53 2.29
CA ALA A 137 1.29 11.57 2.35
C ALA A 137 0.75 11.74 3.78
N GLN A 138 -0.10 12.73 4.01
CA GLN A 138 -0.58 13.16 5.35
C GLN A 138 -1.10 12.01 6.25
N HIS A 139 -1.71 10.97 5.67
CA HIS A 139 -2.21 9.80 6.39
C HIS A 139 -1.68 8.45 5.84
N LEU A 140 -0.57 8.46 5.10
CA LEU A 140 -0.03 7.26 4.45
C LEU A 140 1.47 7.11 4.71
N LEU A 141 1.83 6.08 5.47
CA LEU A 141 3.19 5.59 5.66
C LEU A 141 3.42 4.33 4.81
N VAL A 142 4.63 4.18 4.28
CA VAL A 142 5.12 2.93 3.65
C VAL A 142 6.38 2.48 4.38
N GLY A 143 6.43 1.22 4.83
CA GLY A 143 7.56 0.72 5.61
C GLY A 143 7.85 -0.76 5.47
N SER A 144 8.94 -1.18 6.11
CA SER A 144 9.22 -2.58 6.43
C SER A 144 8.33 -3.09 7.56
N GLN A 145 8.34 -4.40 7.81
CA GLN A 145 7.56 -5.04 8.85
C GLN A 145 7.90 -4.52 10.26
N PRO A 146 6.90 -4.26 11.13
CA PRO A 146 7.08 -4.27 12.58
C PRO A 146 7.67 -5.60 13.03
N GLN A 147 8.62 -5.59 13.96
CA GLN A 147 9.32 -6.79 14.43
C GLN A 147 8.74 -7.34 15.74
N GLY A 148 8.03 -6.50 16.50
CA GLY A 148 7.36 -6.89 17.75
C GLY A 148 6.37 -5.81 18.25
N PRO A 149 5.79 -5.99 19.46
CA PRO A 149 4.82 -5.06 20.05
C PRO A 149 5.30 -3.60 20.13
N ASP A 150 6.57 -3.37 20.50
CA ASP A 150 7.10 -2.02 20.74
C ASP A 150 7.09 -1.13 19.49
N ASP A 151 7.26 -1.72 18.30
CA ASP A 151 7.12 -1.00 17.03
C ASP A 151 5.69 -0.45 16.85
N ILE A 152 4.66 -1.16 17.33
CA ILE A 152 3.26 -0.74 17.25
C ILE A 152 2.97 0.39 18.25
N VAL A 153 3.48 0.28 19.49
CA VAL A 153 3.44 1.37 20.47
C VAL A 153 4.10 2.62 19.90
N ARG A 154 5.27 2.45 19.27
CA ARG A 154 6.04 3.52 18.64
C ARG A 154 5.29 4.19 17.49
N LEU A 155 4.70 3.42 16.58
CA LEU A 155 3.91 3.92 15.45
C LEU A 155 2.66 4.71 15.88
N GLN A 156 1.99 4.27 16.94
CA GLN A 156 0.86 5.04 17.49
C GLN A 156 1.35 6.36 18.08
N ARG A 157 2.42 6.33 18.88
CA ARG A 157 2.99 7.50 19.58
C ARG A 157 3.57 8.55 18.64
N GLU A 158 4.38 8.15 17.67
CA GLU A 158 5.17 9.07 16.83
C GLU A 158 4.43 9.54 15.57
N GLU A 159 3.51 8.73 15.03
CA GLU A 159 2.91 8.98 13.71
C GLU A 159 1.37 8.99 13.72
N ALA A 160 0.75 8.80 14.89
CA ALA A 160 -0.69 8.63 15.07
C ALA A 160 -1.28 7.50 14.19
N VAL A 161 -0.54 6.41 13.99
CA VAL A 161 -1.03 5.25 13.23
C VAL A 161 -2.24 4.64 13.92
N ALA A 162 -3.35 4.56 13.17
CA ALA A 162 -4.61 3.99 13.62
C ALA A 162 -4.97 2.70 12.86
N VAL A 163 -4.17 2.33 11.86
CA VAL A 163 -4.35 1.17 10.97
C VAL A 163 -3.00 0.64 10.51
N VAL A 164 -2.81 -0.68 10.59
CA VAL A 164 -1.66 -1.39 10.02
C VAL A 164 -2.17 -2.33 8.93
N LEU A 165 -1.67 -2.19 7.71
CA LEU A 165 -1.98 -3.04 6.56
C LEU A 165 -0.75 -3.87 6.21
N ASN A 166 -0.82 -5.15 6.56
CA ASN A 166 0.22 -6.16 6.35
C ASN A 166 -0.03 -6.90 5.01
N LEU A 167 0.95 -6.86 4.11
CA LEU A 167 0.87 -7.47 2.78
C LEU A 167 1.61 -8.81 2.67
N GLN A 168 2.06 -9.37 3.80
CA GLN A 168 2.90 -10.56 3.87
C GLN A 168 2.10 -11.87 3.95
N GLN A 169 2.64 -12.92 3.34
CA GLN A 169 2.21 -14.30 3.55
C GLN A 169 2.79 -14.86 4.85
N ASP A 170 2.26 -15.99 5.33
CA ASP A 170 2.72 -16.58 6.60
C ASP A 170 4.19 -17.03 6.54
N HIS A 171 4.67 -17.43 5.36
CA HIS A 171 6.07 -17.82 5.17
C HIS A 171 7.05 -16.64 5.22
N ASP A 172 6.64 -15.42 4.81
CA ASP A 172 7.45 -14.20 5.00
C ASP A 172 7.72 -14.00 6.50
N ILE A 173 6.65 -14.04 7.29
CA ILE A 173 6.63 -13.75 8.72
C ILE A 173 7.44 -14.80 9.48
N ALA A 174 7.23 -16.08 9.15
CA ALA A 174 7.95 -17.20 9.75
C ALA A 174 9.45 -17.18 9.41
N TYR A 175 9.83 -16.82 8.18
CA TYR A 175 11.24 -16.72 7.77
C TYR A 175 12.01 -15.67 8.60
N TRP A 176 11.37 -14.55 8.92
CA TRP A 176 11.97 -13.48 9.75
C TRP A 176 11.74 -13.65 11.26
N GLY A 177 11.09 -14.72 11.70
CA GLY A 177 10.83 -15.00 13.13
C GLY A 177 9.97 -13.93 13.84
N VAL A 178 9.17 -13.16 13.10
CA VAL A 178 8.42 -12.01 13.63
C VAL A 178 7.23 -12.48 14.47
N ASP A 179 7.10 -11.94 15.68
CA ASP A 179 5.94 -12.18 16.54
C ASP A 179 4.69 -11.42 16.04
N ILE A 180 4.06 -11.98 15.01
CA ILE A 180 2.80 -11.48 14.46
C ILE A 180 1.64 -11.55 15.47
N HIS A 181 1.72 -12.43 16.48
CA HIS A 181 0.70 -12.56 17.51
C HIS A 181 0.79 -11.41 18.51
N GLY A 182 1.98 -11.09 19.01
CA GLY A 182 2.25 -9.89 19.80
C GLY A 182 1.94 -8.60 19.04
N VAL A 183 2.39 -8.47 17.78
CA VAL A 183 2.05 -7.33 16.91
C VAL A 183 0.53 -7.13 16.78
N THR A 184 -0.21 -8.21 16.49
CA THR A 184 -1.68 -8.14 16.33
C THR A 184 -2.38 -7.85 17.66
N SER A 185 -1.90 -8.44 18.76
CA SER A 185 -2.43 -8.22 20.11
C SER A 185 -2.19 -6.79 20.60
N GLN A 186 -1.01 -6.23 20.34
CA GLN A 186 -0.69 -4.85 20.65
C GLN A 186 -1.56 -3.89 19.84
N CYS A 187 -1.79 -4.17 18.55
CA CYS A 187 -2.74 -3.39 17.75
C CYS A 187 -4.14 -3.39 18.40
N HIS A 188 -4.64 -4.55 18.84
CA HIS A 188 -5.94 -4.66 19.50
C HIS A 188 -6.00 -3.88 20.82
N GLN A 189 -5.01 -4.03 21.69
CA GLN A 189 -4.92 -3.32 22.97
C GLN A 189 -4.90 -1.79 22.81
N LEU A 190 -4.23 -1.30 21.76
CA LEU A 190 -4.12 0.13 21.47
C LEU A 190 -5.26 0.69 20.60
N GLY A 191 -6.27 -0.12 20.25
CA GLY A 191 -7.41 0.28 19.40
C GLY A 191 -7.12 0.44 17.90
N LEU A 192 -5.93 0.00 17.46
CA LEU A 192 -5.53 -0.02 16.04
C LEU A 192 -6.23 -1.15 15.29
N ARG A 193 -6.49 -0.93 13.99
CA ARG A 193 -6.98 -1.98 13.09
C ARG A 193 -5.81 -2.63 12.36
N HIS A 194 -5.52 -3.91 12.62
CA HIS A 194 -4.58 -4.70 11.82
C HIS A 194 -5.35 -5.43 10.70
N TYR A 195 -4.93 -5.25 9.45
CA TYR A 195 -5.48 -5.91 8.26
C TYR A 195 -4.41 -6.74 7.57
N ARG A 196 -4.80 -7.86 6.95
CA ARG A 196 -3.93 -8.66 6.07
C ARG A 196 -4.49 -8.69 4.65
N ARG A 197 -3.64 -8.37 3.67
CA ARG A 197 -3.89 -8.52 2.23
C ARG A 197 -2.67 -9.17 1.57
N PRO A 198 -2.45 -10.48 1.81
CA PRO A 198 -1.22 -11.17 1.43
C PRO A 198 -1.05 -11.23 -0.09
N ALA A 199 0.12 -10.81 -0.58
CA ALA A 199 0.61 -11.09 -1.93
C ALA A 199 1.95 -11.83 -1.87
N VAL A 200 2.19 -12.73 -2.82
CA VAL A 200 3.46 -13.45 -2.98
C VAL A 200 4.58 -12.44 -3.26
N ASP A 201 5.75 -12.56 -2.63
CA ASP A 201 6.83 -11.62 -2.91
C ASP A 201 7.47 -11.85 -4.29
N PHE A 202 8.01 -10.78 -4.86
CA PHE A 202 8.60 -10.72 -6.21
C PHE A 202 7.68 -11.05 -7.40
N ASP A 203 6.53 -11.69 -7.18
CA ASP A 203 5.50 -12.03 -8.17
C ASP A 203 4.61 -10.82 -8.57
N PRO A 204 4.69 -10.34 -9.82
CA PRO A 204 3.85 -9.24 -10.30
C PRO A 204 2.37 -9.63 -10.52
N HIS A 205 2.05 -10.91 -10.73
CA HIS A 205 0.68 -11.38 -10.97
C HIS A 205 -0.10 -11.48 -9.64
N SER A 206 0.49 -12.07 -8.59
CA SER A 206 -0.11 -12.04 -7.25
C SER A 206 -0.32 -10.61 -6.77
N LEU A 207 0.67 -9.72 -6.97
CA LEU A 207 0.55 -8.30 -6.64
C LEU A 207 -0.59 -7.62 -7.42
N ARG A 208 -0.64 -7.78 -8.75
CA ARG A 208 -1.72 -7.24 -9.63
C ARG A 208 -3.10 -7.63 -9.12
N HIS A 209 -3.30 -8.90 -8.79
CA HIS A 209 -4.59 -9.41 -8.32
C HIS A 209 -5.00 -8.87 -6.94
N GLN A 210 -4.05 -8.62 -6.04
CA GLN A 210 -4.33 -8.18 -4.67
C GLN A 210 -4.43 -6.66 -4.51
N LEU A 211 -3.82 -5.86 -5.40
CA LEU A 211 -3.82 -4.39 -5.36
C LEU A 211 -5.22 -3.76 -5.13
N PRO A 212 -6.33 -4.20 -5.77
CA PRO A 212 -7.66 -3.65 -5.50
C PRO A 212 -8.08 -3.78 -4.02
N GLY A 213 -7.83 -4.95 -3.42
CA GLY A 213 -8.15 -5.22 -2.01
C GLY A 213 -7.21 -4.52 -1.02
N MET A 214 -5.96 -4.25 -1.43
CA MET A 214 -5.01 -3.43 -0.66
C MET A 214 -5.45 -1.97 -0.64
N VAL A 215 -5.71 -1.38 -1.81
CA VAL A 215 -6.09 0.03 -1.94
C VAL A 215 -7.45 0.31 -1.28
N ALA A 216 -8.39 -0.63 -1.32
CA ALA A 216 -9.66 -0.50 -0.60
C ALA A 216 -9.49 -0.29 0.92
N VAL A 217 -8.49 -0.91 1.54
CA VAL A 217 -8.17 -0.67 2.96
C VAL A 217 -7.50 0.68 3.15
N ILE A 218 -6.55 1.05 2.27
CA ILE A 218 -5.86 2.35 2.34
C ILE A 218 -6.88 3.49 2.23
N GLU A 219 -7.69 3.51 1.17
CA GLU A 219 -8.61 4.61 0.88
C GLU A 219 -9.72 4.74 1.92
N ARG A 220 -10.31 3.62 2.38
CA ARG A 220 -11.36 3.61 3.42
C ARG A 220 -10.92 4.34 4.70
N HIS A 221 -9.65 4.19 5.09
CA HIS A 221 -9.13 4.78 6.33
C HIS A 221 -8.49 6.15 6.11
N VAL A 222 -7.77 6.35 5.01
CA VAL A 222 -7.18 7.66 4.65
C VAL A 222 -8.25 8.71 4.35
N SER A 223 -9.39 8.34 3.73
CA SER A 223 -10.53 9.24 3.53
C SER A 223 -11.22 9.59 4.86
N GLY A 224 -11.21 8.68 5.83
CA GLY A 224 -11.66 8.91 7.21
C GLY A 224 -10.63 9.59 8.13
N GLY A 225 -9.56 10.20 7.58
CA GLY A 225 -8.54 10.94 8.34
C GLY A 225 -7.64 10.06 9.24
N ARG A 226 -7.67 8.73 9.08
CA ARG A 226 -6.87 7.79 9.89
C ARG A 226 -5.53 7.52 9.21
N THR A 227 -4.42 7.70 9.92
CA THR A 227 -3.09 7.34 9.42
C THR A 227 -2.95 5.82 9.28
N VAL A 228 -2.60 5.37 8.08
CA VAL A 228 -2.36 3.97 7.71
C VAL A 228 -0.87 3.74 7.52
N LEU A 229 -0.32 2.72 8.18
CA LEU A 229 0.95 2.10 7.77
C LEU A 229 0.65 0.96 6.79
N VAL A 230 1.27 1.01 5.62
CA VAL A 230 1.29 -0.10 4.65
C VAL A 230 2.68 -0.73 4.67
N HIS A 231 2.77 -2.03 4.93
CA HIS A 231 4.05 -2.73 4.94
C HIS A 231 4.00 -4.10 4.25
N CYS A 232 5.16 -4.51 3.76
CA CYS A 232 5.49 -5.91 3.53
C CYS A 232 6.74 -6.22 4.36
N THR A 233 7.52 -7.23 3.98
CA THR A 233 8.80 -7.56 4.61
C THR A 233 9.75 -6.36 4.66
N ALA A 234 10.16 -5.83 3.50
CA ALA A 234 11.12 -4.71 3.39
C ALA A 234 10.47 -3.34 3.11
N GLY A 235 9.22 -3.32 2.64
CA GLY A 235 8.58 -2.10 2.15
C GLY A 235 9.18 -1.55 0.84
N LEU A 236 9.76 -2.42 0.00
CA LEU A 236 10.46 -2.03 -1.23
C LEU A 236 9.78 -2.49 -2.54
N GLY A 237 8.79 -3.41 -2.43
CA GLY A 237 8.04 -3.95 -3.57
C GLY A 237 6.53 -3.84 -3.37
N ARG A 238 5.92 -4.84 -2.71
CA ARG A 238 4.47 -4.96 -2.48
C ARG A 238 3.83 -3.69 -1.86
N ALA A 239 4.40 -3.17 -0.78
CA ALA A 239 3.86 -1.99 -0.07
C ALA A 239 3.93 -0.66 -0.85
N PRO A 240 5.06 -0.24 -1.43
CA PRO A 240 5.08 0.96 -2.25
C PRO A 240 4.19 0.83 -3.49
N ALA A 241 4.04 -0.36 -4.10
CA ALA A 241 3.09 -0.54 -5.21
C ALA A 241 1.63 -0.26 -4.79
N ALA A 242 1.22 -0.70 -3.60
CA ALA A 242 -0.12 -0.40 -3.06
C ALA A 242 -0.32 1.09 -2.77
N ALA A 243 0.73 1.78 -2.29
CA ALA A 243 0.69 3.23 -2.09
C ALA A 243 0.61 4.01 -3.42
N ILE A 244 1.38 3.61 -4.43
CA ILE A 244 1.35 4.21 -5.77
C ILE A 244 -0.03 3.99 -6.43
N ALA A 245 -0.59 2.78 -6.34
CA ALA A 245 -1.93 2.49 -6.84
C ALA A 245 -3.01 3.34 -6.15
N PHE A 246 -2.91 3.55 -4.84
CA PHE A 246 -3.80 4.47 -4.11
C PHE A 246 -3.67 5.92 -4.61
N LEU A 247 -2.45 6.44 -4.74
CA LEU A 247 -2.21 7.81 -5.24
C LEU A 247 -2.74 7.98 -6.67
N PHE A 248 -2.41 7.03 -7.56
CA PHE A 248 -2.88 7.02 -8.94
C PHE A 248 -4.41 7.03 -9.02
N TRP A 249 -5.09 6.10 -8.36
CA TRP A 249 -6.55 5.94 -8.51
C TRP A 249 -7.38 7.00 -7.76
N PHE A 250 -6.89 7.53 -6.63
CA PHE A 250 -7.69 8.37 -5.71
C PHE A 250 -7.15 9.77 -5.42
N ARG A 251 -5.95 10.15 -5.91
CA ARG A 251 -5.36 11.49 -5.68
C ARG A 251 -5.14 12.32 -6.95
N ASP A 252 -5.90 12.00 -8.01
CA ASP A 252 -5.94 12.72 -9.30
C ASP A 252 -4.56 12.90 -9.96
N MET A 253 -3.73 11.86 -9.84
CA MET A 253 -2.42 11.74 -10.50
C MET A 253 -2.51 10.80 -11.70
N ASP A 254 -1.55 10.86 -12.61
CA ASP A 254 -1.19 9.75 -13.50
C ASP A 254 -0.26 8.74 -12.77
N LEU A 255 0.03 7.61 -13.40
CA LEU A 255 0.85 6.54 -12.80
C LEU A 255 2.33 6.95 -12.63
N ARG A 256 2.88 7.77 -13.52
CA ARG A 256 4.27 8.26 -13.43
C ARG A 256 4.40 9.20 -12.23
N THR A 257 3.56 10.22 -12.15
CA THR A 257 3.54 11.19 -11.04
C THR A 257 3.37 10.47 -9.69
N ALA A 258 2.45 9.51 -9.61
CA ALA A 258 2.24 8.70 -8.40
C ALA A 258 3.47 7.82 -8.05
N TYR A 259 4.14 7.24 -9.05
CA TYR A 259 5.33 6.40 -8.86
C TYR A 259 6.53 7.23 -8.39
N GLU A 260 6.85 8.31 -9.10
CA GLU A 260 7.98 9.20 -8.84
C GLU A 260 7.82 9.90 -7.47
N MET A 261 6.60 10.28 -7.07
CA MET A 261 6.31 10.81 -5.73
C MET A 261 6.67 9.82 -4.60
N VAL A 262 6.50 8.51 -4.82
CA VAL A 262 6.84 7.48 -3.82
C VAL A 262 8.33 7.18 -3.87
N THR A 263 8.90 6.91 -5.04
CA THR A 263 10.31 6.48 -5.15
C THR A 263 11.30 7.59 -4.82
N THR A 264 10.95 8.86 -5.00
CA THR A 264 11.79 10.00 -4.57
C THR A 264 11.85 10.12 -3.06
N LYS A 265 10.75 9.81 -2.34
CA LYS A 265 10.71 9.84 -0.87
C LYS A 265 11.28 8.57 -0.22
N ARG A 266 11.08 7.42 -0.87
CA ARG A 266 11.54 6.10 -0.44
C ARG A 266 12.13 5.38 -1.66
N PRO A 267 13.45 5.41 -1.89
CA PRO A 267 14.07 4.71 -3.02
C PRO A 267 13.73 3.22 -2.97
N CYS A 268 13.02 2.72 -3.98
CA CYS A 268 12.54 1.34 -4.04
C CYS A 268 12.15 0.94 -5.48
N GLY A 269 11.81 -0.34 -5.70
CA GLY A 269 11.51 -0.92 -7.02
C GLY A 269 10.17 -1.66 -7.10
N PRO A 270 9.02 -0.99 -6.88
CA PRO A 270 7.70 -1.60 -7.07
C PRO A 270 7.44 -1.97 -8.54
N ARG A 271 6.69 -3.06 -8.77
CA ARG A 271 6.38 -3.56 -10.12
C ARG A 271 5.37 -2.65 -10.83
N TRP A 272 5.84 -1.76 -11.71
CA TRP A 272 5.01 -0.87 -12.54
C TRP A 272 3.88 -1.61 -13.27
N GLU A 273 4.21 -2.71 -13.95
CA GLU A 273 3.28 -3.54 -14.74
C GLU A 273 2.15 -4.13 -13.89
N ALA A 274 2.38 -4.41 -12.60
CA ALA A 274 1.34 -4.92 -11.71
C ALA A 274 0.27 -3.85 -11.45
N ILE A 275 0.68 -2.59 -11.30
CA ILE A 275 -0.22 -1.45 -11.08
C ILE A 275 -0.95 -1.09 -12.39
N ARG A 276 -0.22 -1.03 -13.50
CA ARG A 276 -0.78 -0.82 -14.85
C ARG A 276 -1.81 -1.90 -15.20
N GLY A 277 -1.52 -3.15 -14.88
CA GLY A 277 -2.42 -4.28 -15.06
C GLY A 277 -3.66 -4.22 -14.18
N ALA A 278 -3.51 -3.94 -12.88
CA ALA A 278 -4.65 -3.81 -11.97
C ALA A 278 -5.56 -2.64 -12.38
N THR A 279 -4.98 -1.59 -12.94
CA THR A 279 -5.71 -0.44 -13.51
C THR A 279 -6.53 -0.87 -14.73
N CYS A 280 -5.96 -1.65 -15.66
CA CYS A 280 -6.67 -2.25 -16.80
C CYS A 280 -7.85 -3.13 -16.35
N ASP A 281 -7.62 -4.01 -15.37
CA ASP A 281 -8.64 -4.92 -14.82
C ASP A 281 -9.82 -4.15 -14.18
N LEU A 282 -9.51 -3.03 -13.50
CA LEU A 282 -10.49 -2.16 -12.85
C LEU A 282 -11.16 -1.17 -13.82
N ALA A 283 -10.50 -0.69 -14.88
CA ALA A 283 -11.12 0.20 -15.87
C ALA A 283 -12.30 -0.49 -16.59
N GLY A 284 -12.22 -1.80 -16.80
CA GLY A 284 -13.29 -2.61 -17.39
C GLY A 284 -13.09 -3.01 -18.84
N SER A 285 -11.89 -2.78 -19.39
CA SER A 285 -11.49 -3.13 -20.76
C SER A 285 -11.23 -4.63 -20.94
N HIS A 286 -12.13 -5.47 -20.41
CA HIS A 286 -12.04 -6.94 -20.34
C HIS A 286 -11.94 -7.65 -21.71
N GLN A 287 -12.09 -6.92 -22.82
CA GLN A 287 -11.92 -7.41 -24.18
C GLN A 287 -10.47 -7.35 -24.68
N GLN A 288 -9.56 -6.68 -23.96
CA GLN A 288 -8.16 -6.49 -24.38
C GLN A 288 -7.19 -7.08 -23.37
N ARG A 289 -6.25 -7.92 -23.83
CA ARG A 289 -5.14 -8.40 -22.99
C ARG A 289 -4.14 -7.27 -22.79
N LEU A 290 -3.70 -7.03 -21.55
CA LEU A 290 -2.67 -6.02 -21.23
C LEU A 290 -1.38 -6.23 -22.04
N GLU A 291 -1.07 -7.49 -22.33
CA GLU A 291 0.11 -7.94 -23.07
C GLU A 291 0.02 -7.65 -24.58
N GLN A 292 -1.15 -7.26 -25.07
CA GLN A 292 -1.41 -6.83 -26.46
C GLN A 292 -1.50 -5.30 -26.59
N LEU A 293 -1.43 -4.56 -25.48
CA LEU A 293 -1.54 -3.11 -25.44
C LEU A 293 -0.16 -2.43 -25.37
N PRO A 294 -0.01 -1.20 -25.89
CA PRO A 294 1.21 -0.42 -25.73
C PRO A 294 1.65 -0.31 -24.27
N SER A 295 2.97 -0.18 -24.05
CA SER A 295 3.56 -0.03 -22.70
C SER A 295 3.00 1.16 -21.91
N HIS A 296 2.56 2.22 -22.61
CA HIS A 296 1.95 3.41 -22.01
C HIS A 296 0.44 3.28 -21.70
N ALA A 297 -0.26 2.25 -22.20
CA ALA A 297 -1.69 2.08 -21.95
C ALA A 297 -1.94 1.87 -20.44
N PHE A 298 -2.95 2.55 -19.88
CA PHE A 298 -3.22 2.61 -18.43
C PHE A 298 -2.07 3.18 -17.56
N SER A 299 -1.15 3.96 -18.16
CA SER A 299 -0.26 4.86 -17.38
C SER A 299 -0.95 6.17 -16.99
N ASP A 300 -2.07 6.49 -17.62
CA ASP A 300 -3.10 7.42 -17.15
C ASP A 300 -4.48 6.85 -17.49
N VAL A 301 -5.55 7.42 -16.93
CA VAL A 301 -6.95 7.01 -17.11
C VAL A 301 -7.89 8.21 -17.19
N SER A 302 -8.86 8.14 -18.10
CA SER A 302 -9.91 9.15 -18.26
C SER A 302 -10.76 9.30 -16.98
N LYS A 303 -11.50 10.42 -16.87
CA LYS A 303 -12.37 10.69 -15.70
C LYS A 303 -13.45 9.62 -15.50
N ASP A 304 -13.88 8.96 -16.56
CA ASP A 304 -14.88 7.88 -16.50
C ASP A 304 -14.29 6.55 -16.06
N GLU A 305 -13.12 6.17 -16.61
CA GLU A 305 -12.36 5.00 -16.13
C GLU A 305 -11.94 5.17 -14.67
N ARG A 306 -11.43 6.36 -14.31
CA ARG A 306 -11.05 6.73 -12.93
C ARG A 306 -12.24 6.59 -11.97
N ARG A 307 -13.44 7.03 -12.36
CA ARG A 307 -14.67 6.81 -11.59
C ARG A 307 -15.02 5.32 -11.47
N ALA A 308 -14.98 4.56 -12.56
CA ALA A 308 -15.25 3.12 -12.55
C ALA A 308 -14.28 2.31 -11.67
N ILE A 309 -12.99 2.66 -11.70
CA ILE A 309 -11.94 2.12 -10.84
C ILE A 309 -12.27 2.39 -9.37
N GLN A 310 -12.54 3.66 -9.02
CA GLN A 310 -12.87 4.03 -7.64
C GLN A 310 -14.13 3.33 -7.12
N GLU A 311 -15.20 3.25 -7.93
CA GLU A 311 -16.42 2.53 -7.57
C GLU A 311 -16.15 1.04 -7.30
N ARG A 312 -15.37 0.37 -8.16
CA ARG A 312 -15.05 -1.05 -7.99
C ARG A 312 -14.21 -1.31 -6.75
N VAL A 313 -13.23 -0.45 -6.45
CA VAL A 313 -12.40 -0.55 -5.24
C VAL A 313 -13.23 -0.28 -3.98
N ARG A 314 -14.11 0.73 -3.98
CA ARG A 314 -14.99 1.04 -2.82
C ARG A 314 -15.98 -0.08 -2.50
N ARG A 315 -16.41 -0.87 -3.49
CA ARG A 315 -17.22 -2.09 -3.26
C ARG A 315 -16.48 -3.16 -2.43
N LEU A 316 -15.15 -3.11 -2.35
CA LEU A 316 -14.31 -4.03 -1.56
C LEU A 316 -14.11 -3.59 -0.10
N TYR A 317 -14.72 -2.49 0.34
CA TYR A 317 -14.67 -2.02 1.74
C TYR A 317 -15.11 -3.06 2.78
N CYS A 318 -15.97 -4.02 2.38
CA CYS A 318 -16.68 -4.94 3.27
C CYS A 318 -16.09 -6.35 3.37
N GLY A 319 -14.95 -6.61 2.73
CA GLY A 319 -14.22 -7.89 2.82
C GLY A 319 -12.76 -7.73 3.19
#